data_AF-A0A0D3GCY7-F1
#
_entry.id   AF-A0A0D3GCY7-F1
#
_cell.length_a   1.000
_cell.length_b   1.000
_cell.length_c   1.000
_cell.angle_alpha   90.00
_cell.angle_beta   90.00
_cell.angle_gamma   90.00
#
_symmetry.space_group_name_H-M   'P 1'
#
loop_
_entity.id
_entity.type
_entity.pdbx_description
1 polymer ?
#
loop_
_entity_poly.entity_id
_entity_poly.type
_entity_poly.pdbx_seq_one_letter_code
_entity_poly.pdbx_strand_id
1 'polypeptide(L)'
;MESTCLSARGDPFVLDRRPRREARRLSGIIVLSDGKDIRLLKESLQLVRRDKFGQVKGTKSFEESDTAVAVRRRFRTYTFGFGSYHDPRTLYYLASQGFGTYSFVNESVQNIRDAMALSIGGLTSIVAQDLEVTIRAAHPGVEISSVDSGCHDVLLSSNKHKSIVHIKDLLGDEEKNLIVYVNAPDQEEHGQLATASMAKLLTVTAEYRSPLSQEDLIRADEAAAYVERRPKKKLLDGHDLSPEVACEMYRLDVVSRVWGIWTAIPVTTNPTYTTIKGAVKLWEIEGLDEDDVVNQLESLLATIDPSVQPSADPDMAALRRRLYNDLDKMRTEFSKNVMAGLPYVLSWLSSHRCQRAATRVFASESCFLTVRMKNMIASVETALAYIIQ
;
A
#
# COMPACT_ATOMS: atom_id res chain seq x y z
N MET A 1 -1.05 -13.63 26.59
CA MET A 1 -0.43 -12.28 26.62
C MET A 1 -1.50 -11.33 26.15
N GLU A 2 -2.20 -10.70 27.10
CA GLU A 2 -3.30 -9.78 26.81
C GLU A 2 -2.72 -8.45 26.35
N SER A 3 -2.95 -8.12 25.09
CA SER A 3 -2.56 -6.86 24.46
C SER A 3 -3.34 -5.73 25.13
N THR A 4 -2.67 -4.92 25.95
CA THR A 4 -3.30 -3.73 26.53
C THR A 4 -3.20 -2.61 25.51
N CYS A 5 -4.26 -2.40 24.71
CA CYS A 5 -4.33 -1.28 23.77
C CYS A 5 -5.01 -0.12 24.49
N LEU A 6 -4.27 0.98 24.61
CA LEU A 6 -4.71 2.17 25.30
C LEU A 6 -4.63 3.31 24.28
N SER A 7 -5.74 4.04 24.14
CA SER A 7 -5.94 5.15 23.21
C SER A 7 -4.69 6.01 23.04
N ALA A 8 -4.09 5.96 21.85
CA ALA A 8 -3.02 6.84 21.45
C ALA A 8 -3.60 8.00 20.65
N ARG A 9 -3.87 9.13 21.31
CA ARG A 9 -4.15 10.39 20.59
C ARG A 9 -2.82 10.99 20.15
N GLY A 10 -2.50 10.82 18.86
CA GLY A 10 -1.51 11.64 18.17
C GLY A 10 -2.24 12.50 17.16
N ASP A 11 -2.01 13.82 17.18
CA ASP A 11 -2.48 14.68 16.10
C ASP A 11 -1.85 14.24 14.76
N PRO A 12 -2.54 14.44 13.62
CA PRO A 12 -1.98 14.12 12.31
C PRO A 12 -0.61 14.77 12.11
N PHE A 13 0.35 13.99 11.63
CA PHE A 13 1.69 14.48 11.34
C PHE A 13 1.71 15.23 10.00
N VAL A 14 1.78 16.57 10.04
CA VAL A 14 1.68 17.42 8.84
C VAL A 14 3.07 17.88 8.38
N LEU A 15 3.41 17.60 7.11
CA LEU A 15 4.75 17.88 6.56
C LEU A 15 4.99 19.31 6.03
N ASP A 16 3.97 19.97 5.48
CA ASP A 16 4.07 21.35 4.95
C ASP A 16 2.67 21.97 4.78
N ARG A 17 2.53 23.28 5.03
CA ARG A 17 1.26 24.04 4.94
C ARG A 17 1.25 25.13 3.86
N ARG A 18 2.30 25.28 3.04
CA ARG A 18 2.43 26.42 2.12
C ARG A 18 1.73 26.22 0.76
N PRO A 19 0.93 27.19 0.25
CA PRO A 19 0.34 27.16 -1.10
C PRO A 19 1.41 27.45 -2.18
N ARG A 20 1.24 26.92 -3.41
CA ARG A 20 2.37 26.74 -4.37
C ARG A 20 2.14 27.30 -5.78
N ARG A 21 3.22 27.79 -6.43
CA ARG A 21 3.23 28.52 -7.73
C ARG A 21 4.31 28.15 -8.77
N GLU A 22 5.25 27.23 -8.53
CA GLU A 22 6.41 27.03 -9.45
C GLU A 22 6.61 25.59 -9.98
N ALA A 23 7.31 25.49 -11.13
CA ALA A 23 7.55 24.28 -11.91
C ALA A 23 8.57 23.33 -11.27
N ARG A 24 8.31 22.01 -11.37
CA ARG A 24 9.05 20.95 -10.67
C ARG A 24 9.76 20.01 -11.64
N ARG A 25 11.00 19.60 -11.33
CA ARG A 25 11.63 18.46 -12.02
C ARG A 25 11.16 17.17 -11.37
N LEU A 26 10.09 16.62 -11.91
CA LEU A 26 9.55 15.32 -11.50
C LEU A 26 9.84 14.30 -12.58
N SER A 27 10.19 13.09 -12.18
CA SER A 27 10.46 11.98 -13.10
C SER A 27 9.66 10.77 -12.65
N GLY A 28 8.85 10.26 -13.56
CA GLY A 28 8.02 9.08 -13.35
C GLY A 28 7.91 8.31 -14.66
N ILE A 29 7.66 7.01 -14.55
CA ILE A 29 7.45 6.11 -15.67
C ILE A 29 5.96 5.75 -15.68
N ILE A 30 5.35 5.87 -16.85
CA ILE A 30 4.00 5.37 -17.10
C ILE A 30 4.14 4.24 -18.12
N VAL A 31 3.71 3.04 -17.73
CA VAL A 31 3.68 1.85 -18.60
C VAL A 31 2.22 1.51 -18.89
N LEU A 32 1.87 1.43 -20.17
CA LEU A 32 0.55 1.06 -20.63
C LEU A 32 0.69 -0.21 -21.48
N SER A 33 -0.06 -1.26 -21.17
CA SER A 33 -0.01 -2.52 -21.91
C SER A 33 -1.37 -3.22 -21.98
N ASP A 34 -1.72 -3.69 -23.17
CA ASP A 34 -2.83 -4.61 -23.45
C ASP A 34 -2.36 -6.05 -23.69
N GLY A 35 -1.05 -6.28 -23.67
CA GLY A 35 -0.44 -7.56 -24.02
C GLY A 35 0.51 -8.11 -22.94
N LYS A 36 1.03 -9.30 -23.23
CA LYS A 36 2.04 -9.98 -22.42
C LYS A 36 3.44 -9.69 -22.94
N ASP A 37 4.43 -9.65 -22.05
CA ASP A 37 5.83 -9.53 -22.46
C ASP A 37 6.38 -10.89 -22.93
N ILE A 38 6.29 -11.12 -24.24
CA ILE A 38 6.76 -12.36 -24.89
C ILE A 38 8.30 -12.49 -24.85
N ARG A 39 9.04 -11.38 -24.68
CA ARG A 39 10.52 -11.39 -24.67
C ARG A 39 11.05 -11.77 -23.30
N LEU A 40 10.55 -11.15 -22.23
CA LEU A 40 10.91 -11.53 -20.85
C LEU A 40 10.55 -12.98 -20.56
N LEU A 41 9.40 -13.47 -21.06
CA LEU A 41 9.02 -14.87 -20.94
C LEU A 41 10.03 -15.80 -21.62
N LYS A 42 10.47 -15.47 -22.85
CA LYS A 42 11.46 -16.25 -23.60
C LYS A 42 12.82 -16.26 -22.91
N GLU A 43 13.30 -15.12 -22.43
CA GLU A 43 14.59 -15.00 -21.74
C GLU A 43 14.57 -15.74 -20.40
N SER A 44 13.49 -15.59 -19.63
CA SER A 44 13.28 -16.30 -18.37
C SER A 44 13.23 -17.82 -18.56
N LEU A 45 12.50 -18.30 -19.57
CA LEU A 45 12.44 -19.73 -19.91
C LEU A 45 13.80 -20.28 -20.40
N GLN A 46 14.60 -19.48 -21.09
CA GLN A 46 15.95 -19.87 -21.51
C GLN A 46 16.91 -19.97 -20.32
N LEU A 47 16.82 -19.07 -19.35
CA LEU A 47 17.60 -19.13 -18.10
C LEU A 47 17.24 -20.37 -17.28
N VAL A 48 15.95 -20.68 -17.14
CA VAL A 48 15.43 -21.88 -16.48
C VAL A 48 15.87 -23.17 -17.19
N ARG A 49 15.96 -23.17 -18.53
CA ARG A 49 16.48 -24.32 -19.31
C ARG A 49 17.99 -24.51 -19.12
N ARG A 50 18.78 -23.43 -19.04
CA ARG A 50 20.24 -23.51 -18.81
C ARG A 50 20.58 -24.08 -17.43
N ASP A 51 19.75 -23.82 -16.42
CA ASP A 51 19.92 -24.35 -15.07
C ASP A 51 19.79 -25.89 -15.02
N LYS A 52 18.94 -26.48 -15.88
CA LYS A 52 18.82 -27.95 -16.03
C LYS A 52 20.05 -28.63 -16.63
N PHE A 53 20.91 -27.89 -17.33
CA PHE A 53 22.11 -28.42 -18.00
C PHE A 53 23.42 -27.97 -17.33
N GLY A 54 23.35 -27.38 -16.12
CA GLY A 54 24.49 -27.26 -15.22
C GLY A 54 25.64 -26.33 -15.66
N GLN A 55 25.38 -25.32 -16.51
CA GLN A 55 26.39 -24.27 -16.77
C GLN A 55 25.80 -22.87 -16.64
N VAL A 56 26.13 -22.20 -15.53
CA VAL A 56 25.93 -20.76 -15.35
C VAL A 56 27.24 -20.05 -15.72
N LYS A 57 27.31 -19.47 -16.93
CA LYS A 57 28.22 -18.34 -17.18
C LYS A 57 27.43 -17.07 -16.90
N GLY A 58 27.85 -16.36 -15.86
CA GLY A 58 27.20 -15.17 -15.33
C GLY A 58 26.83 -14.18 -16.43
N THR A 59 25.55 -13.85 -16.49
CA THR A 59 25.09 -12.62 -17.11
C THR A 59 24.70 -11.71 -15.97
N LYS A 60 25.27 -10.50 -16.00
CA LYS A 60 25.08 -9.48 -14.97
C LYS A 60 23.60 -9.33 -14.69
N SER A 61 23.22 -9.59 -13.44
CA SER A 61 21.89 -9.24 -12.97
C SER A 61 21.66 -7.75 -13.25
N PHE A 62 20.41 -7.37 -13.48
CA PHE A 62 19.98 -5.98 -13.66
C PHE A 62 20.30 -5.07 -12.44
N GLU A 63 20.96 -5.62 -11.42
CA GLU A 63 21.21 -5.02 -10.11
C GLU A 63 22.65 -4.52 -9.93
N GLU A 64 23.53 -4.66 -10.93
CA GLU A 64 24.95 -4.29 -10.79
C GLU A 64 25.28 -2.86 -11.28
N SER A 65 24.44 -1.89 -10.91
CA SER A 65 24.82 -0.48 -10.91
C SER A 65 24.59 0.07 -9.51
N ASP A 66 25.65 0.49 -8.81
CA ASP A 66 25.67 1.07 -7.46
C ASP A 66 24.31 1.08 -6.74
N THR A 67 24.04 0.03 -5.95
CA THR A 67 22.72 -0.28 -5.37
C THR A 67 22.06 0.92 -4.67
N ALA A 68 22.83 1.76 -3.98
CA ALA A 68 22.30 2.97 -3.33
C ALA A 68 21.89 4.08 -4.32
N VAL A 69 22.61 4.25 -5.43
CA VAL A 69 22.30 5.25 -6.47
C VAL A 69 21.18 4.75 -7.38
N ALA A 70 21.18 3.46 -7.74
CA ALA A 70 20.11 2.84 -8.52
C ALA A 70 18.78 2.81 -7.76
N VAL A 71 18.77 2.48 -6.47
CA VAL A 71 17.57 2.57 -5.62
C VAL A 71 17.10 4.02 -5.47
N ARG A 72 18.01 4.99 -5.29
CA ARG A 72 17.66 6.43 -5.25
C ARG A 72 17.09 6.96 -6.57
N ARG A 73 17.55 6.41 -7.71
CA ARG A 73 17.09 6.74 -9.06
C ARG A 73 15.89 5.92 -9.53
N ARG A 74 15.30 5.06 -8.68
CA ARG A 74 14.04 4.37 -9.02
C ARG A 74 12.95 5.41 -9.19
N PHE A 75 12.53 5.59 -10.44
CA PHE A 75 11.42 6.44 -10.80
C PHE A 75 10.11 5.80 -10.40
N ARG A 76 9.16 6.63 -9.98
CA ARG A 76 7.82 6.16 -9.69
C ARG A 76 7.23 5.51 -10.94
N THR A 77 6.85 4.25 -10.87
CA THR A 77 6.35 3.50 -12.03
C THR A 77 4.86 3.21 -11.88
N TYR A 78 4.04 3.91 -12.65
CA TYR A 78 2.61 3.62 -12.76
C TYR A 78 2.39 2.67 -13.93
N THR A 79 1.68 1.59 -13.69
CA THR A 79 1.39 0.60 -14.73
C THR A 79 -0.11 0.48 -14.95
N PHE A 80 -0.50 0.33 -16.21
CA PHE A 80 -1.88 0.28 -16.64
C PHE A 80 -2.10 -0.96 -17.51
N GLY A 81 -2.94 -1.86 -17.03
CA GLY A 81 -3.40 -3.02 -17.77
C GLY A 81 -4.79 -2.75 -18.33
N PHE A 82 -4.97 -2.99 -19.62
CA PHE A 82 -6.28 -2.90 -20.28
C PHE A 82 -6.50 -4.07 -21.24
N GLY A 83 -7.76 -4.33 -21.52
CA GLY A 83 -8.20 -5.47 -22.33
C GLY A 83 -7.91 -6.85 -21.72
N SER A 84 -8.29 -7.91 -22.43
CA SER A 84 -8.26 -9.28 -21.89
C SER A 84 -6.91 -9.99 -22.01
N TYR A 85 -5.94 -9.41 -22.73
CA TYR A 85 -4.66 -10.07 -23.04
C TYR A 85 -3.47 -9.55 -22.23
N HIS A 86 -3.64 -8.52 -21.41
CA HIS A 86 -2.55 -7.96 -20.62
C HIS A 86 -2.08 -8.95 -19.53
N ASP A 87 -0.85 -8.75 -19.07
CA ASP A 87 -0.30 -9.49 -17.93
C ASP A 87 -0.39 -8.64 -16.64
N PRO A 88 -1.45 -8.83 -15.81
CA PRO A 88 -1.66 -7.98 -14.64
C PRO A 88 -0.60 -8.20 -13.56
N ARG A 89 -0.01 -9.40 -13.48
CA ARG A 89 1.04 -9.74 -12.51
C ARG A 89 2.34 -9.02 -12.81
N THR A 90 2.72 -8.98 -14.08
CA THR A 90 3.90 -8.25 -14.55
C THR A 90 3.77 -6.76 -14.30
N LEU A 91 2.63 -6.19 -14.66
CA LEU A 91 2.36 -4.78 -14.45
C LEU A 91 2.32 -4.45 -12.95
N TYR A 92 1.73 -5.31 -12.13
CA TYR A 92 1.79 -5.20 -10.67
C TYR A 92 3.23 -5.26 -10.13
N TYR A 93 4.04 -6.21 -10.60
CA TYR A 93 5.44 -6.34 -10.20
C TYR A 93 6.23 -5.08 -10.56
N LEU A 94 6.15 -4.61 -11.81
CA LEU A 94 6.84 -3.40 -12.25
C LEU A 94 6.43 -2.16 -11.43
N ALA A 95 5.12 -2.01 -11.15
CA ALA A 95 4.64 -0.93 -10.29
C ALA A 95 5.22 -1.04 -8.86
N SER A 96 5.20 -2.24 -8.28
CA SER A 96 5.71 -2.48 -6.93
C SER A 96 7.21 -2.18 -6.80
N GLN A 97 8.02 -2.60 -7.77
CA GLN A 97 9.47 -2.35 -7.79
C GLN A 97 9.80 -0.87 -8.00
N GLY A 98 8.91 -0.15 -8.70
CA GLY A 98 9.02 1.28 -8.94
C GLY A 98 8.25 2.15 -7.96
N PHE A 99 7.84 1.66 -6.78
CA PHE A 99 7.11 2.45 -5.77
C PHE A 99 5.83 3.16 -6.27
N GLY A 100 5.23 2.65 -7.35
CA GLY A 100 4.00 3.18 -7.93
C GLY A 100 2.81 2.24 -7.71
N THR A 101 1.78 2.42 -8.52
CA THR A 101 0.56 1.61 -8.44
C THR A 101 0.24 0.95 -9.78
N TYR A 102 -0.33 -0.25 -9.70
CA TYR A 102 -0.93 -0.93 -10.83
C TYR A 102 -2.41 -0.59 -10.91
N SER A 103 -2.84 -0.14 -12.08
CA SER A 103 -4.21 0.25 -12.38
C SER A 103 -4.80 -0.67 -13.44
N PHE A 104 -5.93 -1.29 -13.11
CA PHE A 104 -6.73 -2.03 -14.09
C PHE A 104 -7.76 -1.08 -14.70
N VAL A 105 -7.75 -0.98 -16.02
CA VAL A 105 -8.60 -0.08 -16.77
C VAL A 105 -9.37 -0.87 -17.82
N ASN A 106 -10.66 -0.57 -17.96
CA ASN A 106 -11.44 -1.12 -19.07
C ASN A 106 -11.04 -0.42 -20.39
N GLU A 107 -11.26 -1.06 -21.52
CA GLU A 107 -10.86 -0.62 -22.87
C GLU A 107 -11.53 0.68 -23.35
N SER A 108 -12.46 1.24 -22.57
CA SER A 108 -13.04 2.55 -22.84
C SER A 108 -11.97 3.64 -22.84
N VAL A 109 -11.92 4.41 -23.94
CA VAL A 109 -11.05 5.59 -24.08
C VAL A 109 -11.23 6.56 -22.92
N GLN A 110 -12.47 6.73 -22.44
CA GLN A 110 -12.76 7.58 -21.28
C GLN A 110 -12.08 7.06 -20.02
N ASN A 111 -12.15 5.77 -19.76
CA ASN A 111 -11.55 5.18 -18.56
C ASN A 111 -10.03 5.23 -18.59
N ILE A 112 -9.41 4.96 -19.75
CA ILE A 112 -7.96 5.09 -19.96
C ILE A 112 -7.51 6.54 -19.71
N ARG A 113 -8.22 7.49 -20.30
CA ARG A 113 -7.98 8.92 -20.10
C ARG A 113 -8.07 9.30 -18.63
N ASP A 114 -9.12 8.89 -17.92
CA ASP A 114 -9.34 9.27 -16.52
C ASP A 114 -8.28 8.64 -15.60
N ALA A 115 -7.88 7.40 -15.89
CA ALA A 115 -6.79 6.72 -15.18
C ALA A 115 -5.43 7.43 -15.38
N MET A 116 -5.16 7.90 -16.60
CA MET A 116 -3.98 8.72 -16.88
C MET A 116 -4.05 10.09 -16.20
N ALA A 117 -5.19 10.77 -16.28
CA ALA A 117 -5.42 12.06 -15.63
C ALA A 117 -5.21 11.95 -14.11
N LEU A 118 -5.71 10.88 -13.49
CA LEU A 118 -5.46 10.55 -12.09
C LEU A 118 -3.96 10.46 -11.80
N SER A 119 -3.21 9.69 -12.60
CA SER A 119 -1.78 9.46 -12.34
C SER A 119 -0.92 10.70 -12.61
N ILE A 120 -1.25 11.49 -13.62
CA ILE A 120 -0.62 12.79 -13.88
C ILE A 120 -0.97 13.78 -12.76
N GLY A 121 -2.23 13.81 -12.33
CA GLY A 121 -2.69 14.61 -11.20
C GLY A 121 -1.91 14.28 -9.92
N GLY A 122 -1.64 13.01 -9.67
CA GLY A 122 -0.78 12.56 -8.59
C GLY A 122 0.69 12.94 -8.77
N LEU A 123 1.30 12.61 -9.91
CA LEU A 123 2.70 12.96 -10.20
C LEU A 123 2.95 14.46 -10.03
N THR A 124 2.10 15.29 -10.60
CA THR A 124 2.24 16.76 -10.54
C THR A 124 1.96 17.34 -9.14
N SER A 125 1.35 16.57 -8.23
CA SER A 125 1.03 16.99 -6.86
C SER A 125 2.04 16.56 -5.80
N ILE A 126 3.14 15.88 -6.15
CA ILE A 126 4.15 15.43 -5.18
C ILE A 126 4.64 16.59 -4.31
N VAL A 127 4.56 16.48 -2.98
CA VAL A 127 4.95 17.56 -2.05
C VAL A 127 6.21 17.28 -1.26
N ALA A 128 6.58 16.02 -1.10
CA ALA A 128 7.76 15.56 -0.38
C ALA A 128 8.32 14.32 -1.11
N GLN A 129 9.64 14.28 -1.32
CA GLN A 129 10.34 13.15 -1.93
C GLN A 129 11.30 12.51 -0.93
N ASP A 130 11.55 11.22 -1.12
CA ASP A 130 12.41 10.39 -0.29
C ASP A 130 12.15 10.61 1.21
N LEU A 131 10.87 10.51 1.58
CA LEU A 131 10.39 10.73 2.95
C LEU A 131 10.84 9.57 3.84
N GLU A 132 11.57 9.89 4.90
CA GLU A 132 11.90 8.98 5.98
C GLU A 132 11.11 9.35 7.22
N VAL A 133 10.26 8.44 7.67
CA VAL A 133 9.55 8.56 8.95
C VAL A 133 10.32 7.77 9.99
N THR A 134 10.92 8.46 10.97
CA THR A 134 11.63 7.83 12.07
C THR A 134 10.74 7.79 13.31
N ILE A 135 10.46 6.58 13.77
CA ILE A 135 9.70 6.28 14.98
C ILE A 135 10.69 5.81 16.06
N ARG A 136 10.70 6.45 17.24
CA ARG A 136 11.57 6.09 18.35
C ARG A 136 10.77 5.88 19.62
N ALA A 137 11.15 4.85 20.38
CA ALA A 137 10.70 4.66 21.76
C ALA A 137 11.12 5.86 22.62
N ALA A 138 10.17 6.43 23.35
CA ALA A 138 10.42 7.56 24.24
C ALA A 138 10.97 7.14 25.61
N HIS A 139 10.95 5.84 25.93
CA HIS A 139 11.42 5.29 27.20
C HIS A 139 12.20 3.97 26.98
N PRO A 140 13.26 3.67 27.77
CA PRO A 140 14.05 2.43 27.63
C PRO A 140 13.28 1.13 27.84
N GLY A 141 12.15 1.16 28.54
CA GLY A 141 11.28 -0.01 28.70
C GLY A 141 10.31 -0.26 27.54
N VAL A 142 10.22 0.67 26.58
CA VAL A 142 9.27 0.60 25.46
C VAL A 142 9.96 0.04 24.23
N GLU A 143 9.44 -1.05 23.69
CA GLU A 143 9.97 -1.71 22.48
C GLU A 143 8.96 -1.65 21.33
N ILE A 144 9.45 -1.38 20.13
CA ILE A 144 8.69 -1.47 18.88
C ILE A 144 8.77 -2.91 18.38
N SER A 145 7.64 -3.63 18.41
CA SER A 145 7.53 -5.02 17.97
C SER A 145 7.54 -5.13 16.45
N SER A 146 6.71 -4.32 15.79
CA SER A 146 6.55 -4.28 14.33
C SER A 146 5.90 -2.98 13.89
N VAL A 147 6.02 -2.67 12.59
CA VAL A 147 5.32 -1.55 11.95
C VAL A 147 4.67 -2.06 10.68
N ASP A 148 3.35 -1.92 10.59
CA ASP A 148 2.61 -2.14 9.35
C ASP A 148 2.57 -0.85 8.54
N SER A 149 3.34 -0.86 7.45
CA SER A 149 3.53 0.26 6.51
C SER A 149 2.95 0.01 5.12
N GLY A 150 2.31 -1.15 4.93
CA GLY A 150 1.68 -1.54 3.66
C GLY A 150 2.69 -1.95 2.58
N CYS A 151 2.96 -1.04 1.62
CA CYS A 151 3.91 -1.27 0.51
C CYS A 151 5.26 -0.54 0.70
N HIS A 152 5.46 0.10 1.85
CA HIS A 152 6.64 0.89 2.15
C HIS A 152 7.66 0.09 2.95
N ASP A 153 8.94 0.27 2.65
CA ASP A 153 10.01 -0.46 3.34
C ASP A 153 10.15 -0.01 4.79
N VAL A 154 10.40 -0.96 5.69
CA VAL A 154 10.58 -0.72 7.12
C VAL A 154 11.92 -1.27 7.56
N LEU A 155 12.70 -0.44 8.26
CA LEU A 155 13.93 -0.83 8.93
C LEU A 155 13.72 -0.75 10.44
N LEU A 156 13.60 -1.90 11.09
CA LEU A 156 13.56 -2.00 12.55
C LEU A 156 14.98 -2.20 13.09
N SER A 157 15.39 -1.37 14.05
CA SER A 157 16.67 -1.51 14.74
C SER A 157 16.74 -2.78 15.57
N SER A 158 17.95 -3.34 15.73
CA SER A 158 18.18 -4.58 16.49
C SER A 158 17.75 -4.49 17.96
N ASN A 159 17.83 -3.30 18.56
CA ASN A 159 17.38 -3.04 19.93
C ASN A 159 15.89 -2.70 20.03
N LYS A 160 15.14 -2.72 18.92
CA LYS A 160 13.70 -2.43 18.85
C LYS A 160 13.28 -1.05 19.38
N HIS A 161 14.21 -0.13 19.63
CA HIS A 161 13.87 1.22 20.11
C HIS A 161 13.71 2.25 19.00
N LYS A 162 14.03 1.88 17.76
CA LYS A 162 13.91 2.74 16.58
C LYS A 162 13.39 1.95 15.38
N SER A 163 12.45 2.52 14.64
CA SER A 163 12.03 2.06 13.32
C SER A 163 12.09 3.21 12.32
N ILE A 164 12.46 2.93 11.08
CA ILE A 164 12.47 3.89 9.97
C ILE A 164 11.56 3.34 8.87
N VAL A 165 10.59 4.13 8.43
CA VAL A 165 9.72 3.81 7.30
C VAL A 165 10.12 4.68 6.12
N HIS A 166 10.46 4.06 4.99
CA HIS A 166 10.85 4.76 3.76
C HIS A 166 9.64 4.88 2.83
N ILE A 167 9.22 6.12 2.58
CA ILE A 167 8.12 6.46 1.68
C ILE A 167 8.70 7.25 0.50
N LYS A 168 8.60 6.69 -0.72
CA LYS A 168 9.27 7.28 -1.88
C LYS A 168 8.87 8.72 -2.18
N ASP A 169 7.58 9.00 -2.31
CA ASP A 169 7.09 10.38 -2.34
C ASP A 169 5.70 10.45 -1.71
N LEU A 170 5.36 11.61 -1.16
CA LEU A 170 4.03 11.94 -0.68
C LEU A 170 3.38 12.98 -1.59
N LEU A 171 2.12 12.76 -1.94
CA LEU A 171 1.31 13.68 -2.73
C LEU A 171 0.67 14.75 -1.83
N GLY A 172 0.29 15.88 -2.43
CA GLY A 172 -0.53 16.87 -1.72
C GLY A 172 -1.87 16.27 -1.36
N ASP A 173 -2.33 16.49 -0.14
CA ASP A 173 -3.57 15.94 0.43
C ASP A 173 -3.60 14.40 0.49
N GLU A 174 -2.44 13.73 0.40
CA GLU A 174 -2.33 12.29 0.61
C GLU A 174 -1.92 11.98 2.06
N GLU A 175 -2.62 11.03 2.66
CA GLU A 175 -2.37 10.54 4.00
C GLU A 175 -1.79 9.12 3.95
N LYS A 176 -0.89 8.82 4.89
CA LYS A 176 -0.30 7.50 5.08
C LYS A 176 -0.51 7.08 6.53
N ASN A 177 -1.38 6.11 6.73
CA ASN A 177 -1.63 5.51 8.02
C ASN A 177 -0.62 4.40 8.27
N LEU A 178 0.09 4.47 9.40
CA LEU A 178 1.06 3.46 9.82
C LEU A 178 0.59 2.89 11.16
N ILE A 179 0.53 1.58 11.30
CA ILE A 179 0.22 0.94 12.58
C ILE A 179 1.52 0.47 13.22
N VAL A 180 1.77 0.92 14.45
CA VAL A 180 2.97 0.58 15.22
C VAL A 180 2.56 -0.29 16.40
N TYR A 181 3.09 -1.50 16.46
CA TYR A 181 2.89 -2.41 17.57
C TYR A 181 3.98 -2.18 18.60
N VAL A 182 3.59 -1.88 19.83
CA VAL A 182 4.49 -1.45 20.91
C VAL A 182 4.30 -2.34 22.13
N ASN A 183 5.40 -2.83 22.69
CA ASN A 183 5.42 -3.43 24.01
C ASN A 183 5.84 -2.36 25.02
N ALA A 184 5.05 -2.20 26.07
CA ALA A 184 5.30 -1.23 27.11
C ALA A 184 5.29 -1.92 28.48
N PRO A 185 6.13 -1.49 29.44
CA PRO A 185 6.18 -2.10 30.75
C PRO A 185 4.90 -1.73 31.53
N ASP A 186 4.46 -2.57 32.45
CA ASP A 186 3.35 -2.25 33.35
C ASP A 186 3.65 -0.97 34.17
N GLN A 187 2.63 -0.19 34.53
CA GLN A 187 2.80 0.88 35.52
C GLN A 187 3.07 0.26 36.88
N GLU A 188 4.08 0.74 37.59
CA GLU A 188 4.27 0.38 39.00
C GLU A 188 3.07 0.88 39.80
N GLU A 189 2.40 -0.01 40.55
CA GLU A 189 1.38 0.35 41.52
C GLU A 189 2.04 1.06 42.72
N HIS A 190 2.38 2.33 42.58
CA HIS A 190 2.67 3.14 43.75
C HIS A 190 1.34 3.45 44.45
N GLY A 191 1.11 2.77 45.58
CA GLY A 191 -0.12 2.82 46.36
C GLY A 191 -0.49 4.23 46.83
N GLN A 192 -1.26 4.94 46.01
CA GLN A 192 -2.12 6.08 46.35
C GLN A 192 -2.97 6.38 45.12
N LEU A 193 -4.30 6.38 45.30
CA LEU A 193 -5.36 6.78 44.35
C LEU A 193 -4.87 6.98 42.89
N ALA A 194 -4.58 5.88 42.20
CA ALA A 194 -3.91 5.92 40.89
C ALA A 194 -4.79 6.65 39.86
N THR A 195 -4.44 7.90 39.59
CA THR A 195 -5.02 8.72 38.53
C THR A 195 -4.42 8.29 37.20
N ALA A 196 -5.23 8.33 36.13
CA ALA A 196 -4.75 8.00 34.79
C ALA A 196 -3.58 8.91 34.42
N SER A 197 -2.42 8.31 34.08
CA SER A 197 -1.22 9.05 33.70
C SER A 197 -1.02 8.97 32.19
N MET A 198 -0.67 10.09 31.55
CA MET A 198 -0.31 10.12 30.14
C MET A 198 1.16 9.72 29.99
N ALA A 199 1.42 8.57 29.38
CA ALA A 199 2.77 8.11 29.10
C ALA A 199 3.13 8.42 27.65
N LYS A 200 4.19 9.22 27.43
CA LYS A 200 4.81 9.37 26.11
C LYS A 200 5.47 8.04 25.75
N LEU A 201 4.98 7.35 24.71
CA LEU A 201 5.52 6.04 24.31
C LEU A 201 6.44 6.15 23.12
N LEU A 202 6.04 6.94 22.13
CA LEU A 202 6.78 7.09 20.88
C LEU A 202 7.00 8.57 20.56
N THR A 203 8.09 8.81 19.85
CA THR A 203 8.36 10.05 19.12
C THR A 203 8.43 9.73 17.64
N VAL A 204 7.85 10.58 16.83
CA VAL A 204 7.81 10.47 15.38
C VAL A 204 8.41 11.73 14.82
N THR A 205 9.41 11.56 13.98
CA THR A 205 10.08 12.64 13.24
C THR A 205 10.08 12.26 11.78
N ALA A 206 10.14 13.24 10.88
CA ALA A 206 10.33 12.94 9.47
C ALA A 206 11.33 13.86 8.79
N GLU A 207 12.03 13.30 7.81
CA GLU A 207 12.95 14.02 6.96
C GLU A 207 12.55 13.78 5.50
N TYR A 208 12.54 14.81 4.67
CA TYR A 208 12.18 14.70 3.25
C TYR A 208 12.92 15.73 2.40
N ARG A 209 12.96 15.49 1.09
CA ARG A 209 13.46 16.45 0.09
C ARG A 209 12.31 17.20 -0.55
N SER A 210 12.50 18.49 -0.75
CA SER A 210 11.55 19.31 -1.50
C SER A 210 11.65 18.99 -3.00
N PRO A 211 10.52 18.80 -3.70
CA PRO A 211 10.53 18.70 -5.17
C PRO A 211 11.01 19.97 -5.88
N LEU A 212 11.10 21.09 -5.16
CA LEU A 212 11.52 22.40 -5.67
C LEU A 212 13.02 22.66 -5.47
N SER A 213 13.61 22.06 -4.44
CA SER A 213 15.04 22.15 -4.10
C SER A 213 15.51 20.75 -3.72
N GLN A 214 16.12 20.03 -4.68
CA GLN A 214 16.59 18.65 -4.46
C GLN A 214 17.76 18.56 -3.48
N GLU A 215 18.42 19.69 -3.16
CA GLU A 215 19.58 19.72 -2.28
C GLU A 215 19.21 19.86 -0.81
N ASP A 216 18.05 20.44 -0.50
CA ASP A 216 17.66 20.70 0.89
C ASP A 216 16.90 19.51 1.50
N LEU A 217 17.49 18.92 2.54
CA LEU A 217 16.81 17.99 3.42
C LEU A 217 16.01 18.77 4.46
N ILE A 218 14.68 18.70 4.37
CA ILE A 218 13.76 19.37 5.29
C ILE A 218 13.42 18.39 6.41
N ARG A 219 13.56 18.86 7.66
CA ARG A 219 13.05 18.17 8.84
C ARG A 219 11.68 18.71 9.18
N ALA A 220 10.70 17.82 9.29
CA ALA A 220 9.41 18.15 9.86
C ALA A 220 9.52 18.21 11.39
N ASP A 221 8.56 18.88 12.03
CA ASP A 221 8.47 18.97 13.49
C ASP A 221 8.40 17.58 14.13
N GLU A 222 8.73 17.45 15.42
CA GLU A 222 8.51 16.19 16.13
C GLU A 222 7.04 16.08 16.56
N ALA A 223 6.42 14.92 16.30
CA ALA A 223 5.18 14.53 16.96
C ALA A 223 5.45 13.44 18.00
N ALA A 224 4.60 13.38 19.01
CA ALA A 224 4.68 12.39 20.07
C ALA A 224 3.35 11.65 20.20
N ALA A 225 3.44 10.34 20.36
CA ALA A 225 2.27 9.51 20.67
C ALA A 225 2.21 9.28 22.18
N TYR A 226 1.10 9.72 22.76
CA TYR A 226 0.80 9.57 24.19
C TYR A 226 -0.29 8.54 24.37
N VAL A 227 -0.16 7.75 25.42
CA VAL A 227 -1.13 6.74 25.78
C VAL A 227 -1.60 6.97 27.20
N GLU A 228 -2.91 7.04 27.39
CA GLU A 228 -3.52 7.04 28.73
C GLU A 228 -3.28 5.68 29.37
N ARG A 229 -2.53 5.60 30.46
CA ARG A 229 -2.37 4.33 31.18
C ARG A 229 -3.38 4.25 32.32
N ARG A 230 -4.29 3.27 32.21
CA ARG A 230 -5.27 2.96 33.27
C ARG A 230 -4.77 1.79 34.12
N PRO A 231 -5.00 1.81 35.45
CA PRO A 231 -4.73 0.65 36.30
C PRO A 231 -5.57 -0.55 35.84
N LYS A 232 -5.00 -1.76 35.93
CA LYS A 232 -5.57 -3.03 35.42
C LYS A 232 -7.02 -3.25 35.86
N LYS A 233 -7.99 -2.80 35.06
CA LYS A 233 -9.34 -3.35 35.05
C LYS A 233 -9.43 -4.35 33.91
N LYS A 234 -10.17 -5.45 34.11
CA LYS A 234 -10.54 -6.37 33.03
C LYS A 234 -11.07 -5.54 31.86
N LEU A 235 -10.40 -5.65 30.72
CA LEU A 235 -10.86 -5.10 29.45
C LEU A 235 -12.30 -5.58 29.24
N LEU A 236 -13.25 -4.64 29.17
CA LEU A 236 -14.56 -4.91 28.62
C LEU A 236 -14.36 -4.97 27.10
N ASP A 237 -14.78 -6.09 26.50
CA ASP A 237 -14.58 -6.45 25.09
C ASP A 237 -14.52 -5.24 24.14
N GLY A 238 -13.38 -5.05 23.47
CA GLY A 238 -13.25 -4.23 22.25
C GLY A 238 -13.45 -2.70 22.35
N HIS A 239 -13.63 -2.13 23.55
CA HIS A 239 -14.06 -0.73 23.70
C HIS A 239 -12.96 0.33 23.91
N ASP A 240 -11.67 -0.02 23.86
CA ASP A 240 -10.57 0.90 24.22
C ASP A 240 -9.68 1.38 23.04
N LEU A 241 -10.01 1.05 21.78
CA LEU A 241 -9.30 1.56 20.60
C LEU A 241 -9.80 2.95 20.20
N SER A 242 -8.89 3.83 19.79
CA SER A 242 -9.30 5.05 19.10
C SER A 242 -9.97 4.67 17.76
N PRO A 243 -11.02 5.40 17.34
CA PRO A 243 -11.72 5.19 16.07
C PRO A 243 -10.79 5.00 14.87
N GLU A 244 -9.75 5.83 14.78
CA GLU A 244 -8.80 5.86 13.68
C GLU A 244 -7.94 4.58 13.63
N VAL A 245 -7.50 4.11 14.80
CA VAL A 245 -6.71 2.87 14.91
C VAL A 245 -7.60 1.66 14.64
N ALA A 246 -8.83 1.65 15.16
CA ALA A 246 -9.79 0.59 14.91
C ALA A 246 -10.11 0.47 13.41
N CYS A 247 -10.36 1.60 12.73
CA CYS A 247 -10.62 1.62 11.29
C CYS A 247 -9.42 1.09 10.49
N GLU A 248 -8.21 1.56 10.80
CA GLU A 248 -7.03 1.16 10.05
C GLU A 248 -6.65 -0.31 10.31
N MET A 249 -6.76 -0.79 11.54
CA MET A 249 -6.58 -2.21 11.86
C MET A 249 -7.59 -3.10 11.12
N TYR A 250 -8.86 -2.69 11.07
CA TYR A 250 -9.88 -3.40 10.32
C TYR A 250 -9.57 -3.44 8.81
N ARG A 251 -9.13 -2.31 8.24
CA ARG A 251 -8.71 -2.24 6.85
C ARG A 251 -7.54 -3.19 6.57
N LEU A 252 -6.53 -3.20 7.44
CA LEU A 252 -5.35 -4.05 7.28
C LEU A 252 -5.69 -5.54 7.42
N ASP A 253 -6.59 -5.92 8.33
CA ASP A 253 -7.07 -7.30 8.46
C ASP A 253 -7.72 -7.79 7.16
N VAL A 254 -8.65 -7.01 6.59
CA VAL A 254 -9.30 -7.36 5.32
C VAL A 254 -8.28 -7.44 4.18
N VAL A 255 -7.37 -6.46 4.07
CA VAL A 255 -6.31 -6.46 3.05
C VAL A 255 -5.39 -7.68 3.19
N SER A 256 -5.02 -8.04 4.42
CA SER A 256 -4.17 -9.19 4.72
C SER A 256 -4.86 -10.51 4.35
N ARG A 257 -6.16 -10.64 4.64
CA ARG A 257 -6.97 -11.81 4.25
C ARG A 257 -7.07 -11.94 2.73
N VAL A 258 -7.37 -10.87 1.99
CA VAL A 258 -7.37 -10.88 0.52
C VAL A 258 -5.98 -11.22 -0.04
N TRP A 259 -4.92 -10.65 0.55
CA TRP A 259 -3.55 -10.99 0.19
C TRP A 259 -3.23 -12.47 0.47
N GLY A 260 -3.76 -13.02 1.56
CA GLY A 260 -3.66 -14.44 1.92
C GLY A 260 -4.31 -15.34 0.87
N ILE A 261 -5.56 -15.05 0.48
CA ILE A 261 -6.27 -15.76 -0.61
C ILE A 261 -5.41 -15.78 -1.87
N TRP A 262 -4.81 -14.62 -2.21
CA TRP A 262 -3.98 -14.49 -3.41
C TRP A 262 -2.63 -15.21 -3.33
N THR A 263 -1.96 -15.18 -2.18
CA THR A 263 -0.62 -15.77 -2.01
C THR A 263 -0.65 -17.26 -1.64
N ALA A 264 -1.79 -17.75 -1.14
CA ALA A 264 -2.02 -19.16 -0.84
C ALA A 264 -2.24 -20.03 -2.10
N ILE A 265 -2.47 -19.41 -3.26
CA ILE A 265 -2.64 -20.12 -4.54
C ILE A 265 -1.34 -20.88 -4.82
N PRO A 266 -1.36 -22.23 -4.76
CA PRO A 266 -0.15 -23.01 -4.94
C PRO A 266 0.35 -22.79 -6.37
N VAL A 267 1.51 -22.15 -6.51
CA VAL A 267 2.29 -22.34 -7.73
C VAL A 267 2.67 -23.81 -7.71
N THR A 268 2.13 -24.62 -8.61
CA THR A 268 2.45 -26.05 -8.74
C THR A 268 3.98 -26.20 -8.91
N THR A 269 4.71 -26.46 -7.82
CA THR A 269 6.18 -26.56 -7.88
C THR A 269 6.65 -28.00 -8.02
N ASN A 270 7.32 -28.26 -9.14
CA ASN A 270 8.46 -29.18 -9.15
C ASN A 270 9.63 -28.52 -8.36
N PRO A 271 10.25 -29.19 -7.36
CA PRO A 271 11.06 -28.58 -6.31
C PRO A 271 12.48 -28.05 -6.66
N THR A 272 12.96 -28.13 -7.90
CA THR A 272 14.39 -27.89 -8.23
C THR A 272 14.81 -26.42 -8.45
N TYR A 273 13.97 -25.42 -8.23
CA TYR A 273 14.16 -24.08 -8.85
C TYR A 273 14.07 -22.89 -7.87
N THR A 274 14.83 -22.88 -6.78
CA THR A 274 14.65 -21.87 -5.74
C THR A 274 15.37 -20.53 -5.96
N THR A 275 16.28 -20.40 -6.95
CA THR A 275 17.22 -19.26 -6.95
C THR A 275 16.98 -18.19 -8.04
N ILE A 276 16.09 -18.39 -9.02
CA ILE A 276 15.70 -17.36 -10.02
C ILE A 276 14.17 -17.06 -9.98
N LYS A 277 13.43 -17.65 -9.02
CA LYS A 277 11.96 -17.79 -9.06
C LYS A 277 11.11 -16.65 -8.49
N GLY A 278 11.67 -15.48 -8.17
CA GLY A 278 10.86 -14.31 -7.78
C GLY A 278 10.12 -13.71 -8.98
N ALA A 279 10.85 -13.45 -10.07
CA ALA A 279 10.28 -12.88 -11.28
C ALA A 279 9.50 -13.91 -12.09
N VAL A 280 10.01 -15.14 -12.30
CA VAL A 280 9.41 -16.14 -13.21
C VAL A 280 8.15 -16.84 -12.64
N LYS A 281 7.86 -16.74 -11.34
CA LYS A 281 6.60 -17.25 -10.75
C LYS A 281 5.37 -16.41 -11.12
N LEU A 282 5.54 -15.19 -11.63
CA LEU A 282 4.44 -14.26 -11.92
C LEU A 282 3.70 -14.54 -13.24
N TRP A 283 4.04 -15.57 -14.04
CA TRP A 283 3.60 -15.61 -15.45
C TRP A 283 2.66 -16.76 -15.84
N GLU A 284 2.53 -17.82 -15.02
CA GLU A 284 1.56 -18.89 -15.27
C GLU A 284 0.33 -18.70 -14.38
N ILE A 285 -0.79 -18.32 -15.00
CA ILE A 285 -2.13 -18.36 -14.39
C ILE A 285 -2.63 -19.82 -14.35
N GLU A 286 -1.90 -20.77 -14.95
CA GLU A 286 -2.20 -22.19 -14.92
C GLU A 286 -2.21 -22.71 -13.48
N GLY A 287 -3.36 -23.24 -13.05
CA GLY A 287 -3.56 -23.83 -11.72
C GLY A 287 -4.24 -22.92 -10.70
N LEU A 288 -4.70 -21.72 -11.09
CA LEU A 288 -5.61 -20.94 -10.25
C LEU A 288 -6.99 -21.58 -10.29
N ASP A 289 -7.43 -22.13 -9.16
CA ASP A 289 -8.78 -22.66 -9.00
C ASP A 289 -9.75 -21.50 -8.74
N GLU A 290 -10.50 -21.11 -9.77
CA GLU A 290 -11.47 -20.02 -9.70
C GLU A 290 -12.53 -20.27 -8.62
N ASP A 291 -12.99 -21.52 -8.49
CA ASP A 291 -14.03 -21.89 -7.54
C ASP A 291 -13.50 -21.78 -6.10
N ASP A 292 -12.27 -22.22 -5.84
CA ASP A 292 -11.62 -22.04 -4.54
C ASP A 292 -11.47 -20.56 -4.15
N VAL A 293 -11.02 -19.72 -5.10
CA VAL A 293 -10.91 -18.26 -4.85
C VAL A 293 -12.26 -17.64 -4.57
N VAL A 294 -13.30 -18.00 -5.34
CA VAL A 294 -14.67 -17.52 -5.13
C VAL A 294 -15.18 -17.96 -3.75
N ASN A 295 -15.01 -19.23 -3.38
CA ASN A 295 -15.43 -19.75 -2.08
C ASN A 295 -14.73 -19.05 -0.91
N GLN A 296 -13.42 -18.78 -1.02
CA GLN A 296 -12.67 -18.04 0.00
C GLN A 296 -13.15 -16.58 0.11
N LEU A 297 -13.47 -15.92 -1.02
CA LEU A 297 -14.04 -14.56 -1.02
C LEU A 297 -15.45 -14.54 -0.43
N GLU A 298 -16.29 -15.53 -0.71
CA GLU A 298 -17.62 -15.67 -0.11
C GLU A 298 -17.55 -15.84 1.41
N SER A 299 -16.65 -16.72 1.88
CA SER A 299 -16.39 -16.88 3.31
C SER A 299 -15.95 -15.57 3.95
N LEU A 300 -15.04 -14.82 3.30
CA LEU A 300 -14.59 -13.52 3.77
C LEU A 300 -15.75 -12.51 3.82
N LEU A 301 -16.54 -12.39 2.75
CA LEU A 301 -17.70 -11.50 2.68
C LEU A 301 -18.69 -11.75 3.80
N ALA A 302 -18.99 -13.02 4.12
CA ALA A 302 -19.86 -13.37 5.23
C ALA A 302 -19.30 -12.89 6.59
N THR A 303 -17.97 -12.89 6.77
CA THR A 303 -17.35 -12.39 8.01
C THR A 303 -17.30 -10.87 8.12
N ILE A 304 -17.29 -10.15 6.99
CA ILE A 304 -17.17 -8.69 6.96
C ILE A 304 -18.50 -7.98 6.64
N ASP A 305 -19.60 -8.74 6.56
CA ASP A 305 -20.92 -8.22 6.21
C ASP A 305 -21.33 -7.07 7.17
N PRO A 306 -21.52 -5.85 6.64
CA PRO A 306 -21.91 -4.69 7.44
C PRO A 306 -23.24 -4.86 8.18
N SER A 307 -24.11 -5.78 7.74
CA SER A 307 -25.41 -6.07 8.37
C SER A 307 -25.28 -6.97 9.61
N VAL A 308 -24.27 -7.85 9.65
CA VAL A 308 -24.03 -8.79 10.74
C VAL A 308 -23.41 -8.07 11.95
N GLN A 309 -22.55 -7.09 11.70
CA GLN A 309 -21.96 -6.24 12.74
C GLN A 309 -22.07 -4.76 12.34
N PRO A 310 -23.17 -4.08 12.68
CA PRO A 310 -23.26 -2.65 12.47
C PRO A 310 -22.32 -1.91 13.42
N SER A 311 -21.68 -0.84 12.92
CA SER A 311 -20.88 0.07 13.74
C SER A 311 -21.64 1.37 13.97
N ALA A 312 -21.68 1.86 15.20
CA ALA A 312 -22.20 3.20 15.52
C ALA A 312 -21.25 4.31 15.04
N ASP A 313 -19.96 3.99 14.88
CA ASP A 313 -18.97 4.88 14.29
C ASP A 313 -19.22 5.01 12.76
N PRO A 314 -19.49 6.23 12.26
CA PRO A 314 -19.82 6.46 10.86
C PRO A 314 -18.67 6.16 9.90
N ASP A 315 -17.42 6.40 10.31
CA ASP A 315 -16.24 6.16 9.48
C ASP A 315 -15.99 4.66 9.35
N MET A 316 -16.10 3.92 10.47
CA MET A 316 -16.02 2.47 10.43
C MET A 316 -17.15 1.86 9.60
N ALA A 317 -18.39 2.36 9.73
CA ALA A 317 -19.53 1.90 8.95
C ALA A 317 -19.32 2.16 7.44
N ALA A 318 -18.81 3.33 7.06
CA ALA A 318 -18.49 3.66 5.68
C ALA A 318 -17.36 2.79 5.12
N LEU A 319 -16.31 2.55 5.92
CA LEU A 319 -15.19 1.69 5.55
C LEU A 319 -15.65 0.24 5.32
N ARG A 320 -16.43 -0.33 6.25
CA ARG A 320 -17.02 -1.69 6.10
C ARG A 320 -17.80 -1.83 4.81
N ARG A 321 -18.72 -0.90 4.54
CA ARG A 321 -19.53 -0.90 3.32
C ARG A 321 -18.67 -0.83 2.06
N ARG A 322 -17.64 0.04 2.05
CA ARG A 322 -16.73 0.17 0.91
C ARG A 322 -15.94 -1.11 0.65
N LEU A 323 -15.33 -1.67 1.69
CA LEU A 323 -14.54 -2.91 1.57
C LEU A 323 -15.43 -4.07 1.13
N TYR A 324 -16.62 -4.20 1.71
CA TYR A 324 -17.60 -5.21 1.29
C TYR A 324 -17.94 -5.08 -0.20
N ASN A 325 -18.31 -3.89 -0.68
CA ASN A 325 -18.64 -3.67 -2.09
C ASN A 325 -17.46 -3.97 -3.02
N ASP A 326 -16.24 -3.58 -2.61
CA ASP A 326 -15.05 -3.87 -3.40
C ASP A 326 -14.80 -5.39 -3.52
N LEU A 327 -14.99 -6.14 -2.43
CA LEU A 327 -14.80 -7.59 -2.39
C LEU A 327 -15.94 -8.35 -3.09
N ASP A 328 -17.18 -7.87 -3.02
CA ASP A 328 -18.30 -8.45 -3.75
C ASP A 328 -18.13 -8.28 -5.27
N LYS A 329 -17.65 -7.10 -5.70
CA LYS A 329 -17.24 -6.87 -7.08
C LYS A 329 -16.05 -7.77 -7.47
N MET A 330 -15.06 -7.93 -6.60
CA MET A 330 -13.93 -8.85 -6.81
C MET A 330 -14.39 -10.29 -7.02
N ARG A 331 -15.27 -10.80 -6.14
CA ARG A 331 -15.90 -12.13 -6.28
C ARG A 331 -16.63 -12.25 -7.61
N THR A 332 -17.47 -11.27 -7.93
CA THR A 332 -18.26 -11.25 -9.16
C THR A 332 -17.41 -11.26 -10.43
N GLU A 333 -16.26 -10.57 -10.44
CA GLU A 333 -15.33 -10.63 -11.58
C GLU A 333 -14.63 -11.98 -11.68
N PHE A 334 -14.26 -12.61 -10.55
CA PHE A 334 -13.69 -13.96 -10.57
C PHE A 334 -14.66 -15.02 -11.05
N SER A 335 -15.95 -14.92 -10.70
CA SER A 335 -16.99 -15.83 -11.19
C SER A 335 -17.16 -15.78 -12.71
N LYS A 336 -16.61 -14.75 -13.41
CA LYS A 336 -16.61 -14.69 -14.87
C LYS A 336 -15.42 -15.43 -15.48
N ASN A 337 -14.23 -15.21 -14.94
CA ASN A 337 -12.96 -15.89 -15.23
C ASN A 337 -11.78 -15.21 -14.51
N VAL A 338 -10.62 -15.87 -14.45
CA VAL A 338 -9.39 -15.31 -13.86
C VAL A 338 -8.99 -13.98 -14.51
N MET A 339 -9.11 -13.85 -15.84
CA MET A 339 -8.65 -12.66 -16.57
C MET A 339 -9.49 -11.40 -16.30
N ALA A 340 -10.70 -11.56 -15.75
CA ALA A 340 -11.53 -10.46 -15.26
C ALA A 340 -11.26 -10.15 -13.78
N GLY A 341 -11.16 -11.18 -12.93
CA GLY A 341 -10.97 -11.03 -11.49
C GLY A 341 -9.55 -10.58 -11.09
N LEU A 342 -8.53 -11.20 -11.68
CA LEU A 342 -7.13 -11.00 -11.28
C LEU A 342 -6.64 -9.53 -11.44
N PRO A 343 -6.85 -8.85 -12.57
CA PRO A 343 -6.49 -7.45 -12.70
C PRO A 343 -7.14 -6.55 -11.64
N TYR A 344 -8.41 -6.83 -11.32
CA TYR A 344 -9.16 -6.08 -10.31
C TYR A 344 -8.51 -6.22 -8.92
N VAL A 345 -8.17 -7.44 -8.53
CA VAL A 345 -7.55 -7.76 -7.21
C VAL A 345 -6.20 -7.10 -7.07
N LEU A 346 -5.34 -7.22 -8.08
CA LEU A 346 -3.99 -6.68 -8.02
C LEU A 346 -4.02 -5.15 -7.99
N SER A 347 -4.95 -4.52 -8.72
CA SER A 347 -5.16 -3.07 -8.62
C SER A 347 -5.65 -2.67 -7.22
N TRP A 348 -6.63 -3.41 -6.68
CA TRP A 348 -7.15 -3.20 -5.33
C TRP A 348 -6.06 -3.32 -4.25
N LEU A 349 -5.27 -4.39 -4.28
CA LEU A 349 -4.15 -4.62 -3.37
C LEU A 349 -3.07 -3.55 -3.53
N SER A 350 -2.73 -3.16 -4.76
CA SER A 350 -1.78 -2.09 -5.02
C SER A 350 -2.23 -0.78 -4.36
N SER A 351 -3.51 -0.44 -4.52
CA SER A 351 -4.10 0.77 -3.96
C SER A 351 -4.10 0.77 -2.43
N HIS A 352 -4.62 -0.29 -1.82
CA HIS A 352 -4.74 -0.38 -0.36
C HIS A 352 -3.40 -0.57 0.37
N ARG A 353 -2.45 -1.30 -0.21
CA ARG A 353 -1.12 -1.45 0.41
C ARG A 353 -0.30 -0.17 0.30
N CYS A 354 -0.40 0.55 -0.81
CA CYS A 354 0.29 1.83 -0.96
C CYS A 354 -0.50 3.04 -0.46
N GLN A 355 -1.74 2.84 0.01
CA GLN A 355 -2.69 3.90 0.40
C GLN A 355 -2.74 5.04 -0.62
N ARG A 356 -2.84 4.67 -1.90
CA ARG A 356 -2.69 5.58 -3.03
C ARG A 356 -3.63 5.14 -4.13
N ALA A 357 -4.29 6.10 -4.76
CA ALA A 357 -5.26 5.79 -5.79
C ALA A 357 -4.67 4.95 -6.93
N ALA A 358 -5.42 3.89 -7.26
CA ALA A 358 -5.27 3.09 -8.47
C ALA A 358 -6.67 2.78 -9.00
N THR A 359 -6.84 2.76 -10.32
CA THR A 359 -8.17 2.56 -10.91
C THR A 359 -8.56 1.10 -10.91
N ARG A 360 -9.84 0.84 -10.63
CA ARG A 360 -10.45 -0.49 -10.65
C ARG A 360 -11.65 -0.43 -11.60
N VAL A 361 -11.36 -0.37 -12.90
CA VAL A 361 -12.31 -0.04 -13.99
C VAL A 361 -12.60 1.45 -14.13
N PHE A 362 -13.11 2.12 -13.09
CA PHE A 362 -13.45 3.55 -13.11
C PHE A 362 -12.56 4.36 -12.17
N ALA A 363 -12.12 5.55 -12.61
CA ALA A 363 -11.29 6.42 -11.78
C ALA A 363 -12.06 6.99 -10.57
N SER A 364 -13.35 7.28 -10.73
CA SER A 364 -14.24 7.81 -9.68
C SER A 364 -14.47 6.86 -8.50
N GLU A 365 -14.31 5.54 -8.71
CA GLU A 365 -14.46 4.51 -7.69
C GLU A 365 -13.15 4.23 -6.92
N SER A 366 -12.07 4.95 -7.25
CA SER A 366 -10.76 4.76 -6.61
C SER A 366 -10.77 5.26 -5.16
N CYS A 367 -10.19 4.48 -4.25
CA CYS A 367 -9.84 4.94 -2.91
C CYS A 367 -8.60 5.86 -2.95
N PHE A 368 -8.37 6.63 -1.88
CA PHE A 368 -7.19 7.49 -1.71
C PHE A 368 -7.00 8.58 -2.78
N LEU A 369 -8.11 9.07 -3.38
CA LEU A 369 -8.09 10.18 -4.33
C LEU A 369 -7.78 11.51 -3.64
N THR A 370 -6.70 12.15 -4.05
CA THR A 370 -6.37 13.52 -3.63
C THR A 370 -7.24 14.55 -4.36
N VAL A 371 -7.34 15.77 -3.81
CA VAL A 371 -8.06 16.88 -4.45
C VAL A 371 -7.48 17.18 -5.83
N ARG A 372 -6.16 17.14 -5.97
CA ARG A 372 -5.49 17.40 -7.25
C ARG A 372 -5.79 16.34 -8.31
N MET A 373 -5.92 15.08 -7.93
CA MET A 373 -6.33 14.00 -8.84
C MET A 373 -7.75 14.24 -9.38
N LYS A 374 -8.70 14.54 -8.49
CA LYS A 374 -10.10 14.83 -8.88
C LYS A 374 -10.19 16.02 -9.82
N ASN A 375 -9.48 17.10 -9.50
CA ASN A 375 -9.46 18.29 -10.35
C ASN A 375 -8.82 18.03 -11.72
N MET A 376 -7.79 17.17 -11.79
CA MET A 376 -7.16 16.82 -13.06
C MET A 376 -8.12 16.05 -13.97
N ILE A 377 -8.86 15.08 -13.43
CA ILE A 377 -9.87 14.33 -14.18
C ILE A 377 -10.93 15.29 -14.75
N ALA A 378 -11.50 16.15 -13.90
CA ALA A 378 -12.52 17.13 -14.32
C ALA A 378 -12.00 18.15 -15.35
N SER A 379 -10.73 18.57 -15.23
CA SER A 379 -10.10 19.49 -16.18
C SER A 379 -9.94 18.86 -17.56
N VAL A 380 -9.55 17.58 -17.63
CA VAL A 380 -9.39 16.86 -18.89
C VAL A 380 -10.76 16.60 -19.54
N GLU A 381 -11.79 16.29 -18.74
CA GLU A 381 -13.18 16.19 -19.22
C GLU A 381 -13.66 17.48 -19.88
N THR A 382 -13.44 18.62 -19.22
CA THR A 382 -13.84 19.94 -19.70
C THR A 382 -13.11 20.32 -20.98
N ALA A 383 -11.79 20.08 -21.05
CA ALA A 383 -10.99 20.40 -22.22
C ALA A 383 -11.43 19.62 -23.48
N LEU A 384 -11.81 18.35 -23.33
CA LEU A 384 -12.29 17.54 -24.45
C LEU A 384 -13.67 17.97 -24.92
N ALA A 385 -14.57 18.33 -24.01
CA ALA A 385 -15.88 18.88 -24.38
C ALA A 385 -15.73 20.12 -25.26
N TYR A 386 -14.69 20.93 -25.03
CA TYR A 386 -14.37 22.11 -25.84
C TYR A 386 -13.74 21.75 -27.20
N ILE A 387 -12.95 20.68 -27.30
CA ILE A 387 -12.31 20.24 -28.56
C ILE A 387 -13.31 19.55 -29.51
N ILE A 388 -14.37 18.95 -28.96
CA ILE A 388 -15.40 18.22 -29.72
C ILE A 388 -16.51 19.16 -30.24
N GLN A 389 -16.63 20.36 -29.67
CA GLN A 389 -17.46 21.45 -30.19
C GLN A 389 -16.76 22.17 -31.34
#